data_AF-A0A534N6N6-F1
#
_entry.id   AF-A0A534N6N6-F1
#
_cell.length_a   1.000
_cell.length_b   1.000
_cell.length_c   1.000
_cell.angle_alpha   90.00
_cell.angle_beta   90.00
_cell.angle_gamma   90.00
#
_symmetry.space_group_name_H-M   'P 1'
#
loop_
_entity.id
_entity.type
_entity.pdbx_description
1 polymer ?
#
loop_
_entity_poly.entity_id
_entity_poly.type
_entity_poly.pdbx_seq_one_letter_code
_entity_poly.pdbx_strand_id
1 'polypeptide(L)'
;MALGSSCVYPSELTGVFATFARLGKKAKMIYLRRVLDRDGRILEDHSSFYDPWTELDDRVAAGYSKLFDVPEQVMTPETAFLMQQLMAEVCKPPGTGGRAAALGKPVAGKTGTTNDLFDAWFLGYTRDLVTGVWVGYDTYENPMDKYATGGHYALPIWLDYMQKALKGMPQGDFEAPSEKIVWVNIDGDTGLRATAETRQPILEAYLKGNEPADDGAVATAPGQPLPQKQGPDAAQAADQMLKGGL
;
A
#
# COMPACT_ATOMS: atom_id res chain seq x y z
N MET A 1 -1.82 24.50 -3.10
CA MET A 1 -2.63 24.47 -1.85
C MET A 1 -2.25 23.20 -1.09
N ALA A 2 -1.75 23.30 0.16
CA ALA A 2 -1.18 22.15 0.88
C ALA A 2 -2.13 21.50 1.91
N LEU A 3 -3.18 22.20 2.34
CA LEU A 3 -4.09 21.77 3.41
C LEU A 3 -5.44 21.21 2.91
N GLY A 4 -5.57 20.94 1.61
CA GLY A 4 -6.81 20.34 1.07
C GLY A 4 -7.97 21.33 0.89
N SER A 5 -7.70 22.59 0.55
CA SER A 5 -8.72 23.62 0.30
C SER A 5 -9.38 23.54 -1.08
N SER A 6 -9.64 22.33 -1.58
CA SER A 6 -10.22 22.10 -2.90
C SER A 6 -11.34 21.07 -2.81
N CYS A 7 -12.49 21.40 -3.39
CA CYS A 7 -13.60 20.48 -3.51
C CYS A 7 -13.29 19.44 -4.58
N VAL A 8 -13.43 18.16 -4.25
CA VAL A 8 -13.23 17.03 -5.16
C VAL A 8 -14.29 15.99 -4.90
N TYR A 9 -14.66 15.24 -5.94
CA TYR A 9 -15.53 14.07 -5.75
C TYR A 9 -14.74 12.92 -5.12
N PRO A 10 -15.37 12.08 -4.27
CA PRO A 10 -14.72 10.88 -3.73
C PRO A 10 -14.10 9.99 -4.82
N SER A 11 -14.75 9.89 -5.98
CA SER A 11 -14.25 9.13 -7.14
C SER A 11 -12.95 9.70 -7.71
N GLU A 12 -12.83 11.02 -7.81
CA GLU A 12 -11.63 11.67 -8.36
C GLU A 12 -10.44 11.43 -7.45
N LEU A 13 -10.61 11.66 -6.14
CA LEU A 13 -9.54 11.47 -5.16
C LEU A 13 -9.15 9.99 -5.04
N THR A 14 -10.12 9.07 -5.10
CA THR A 14 -9.85 7.63 -5.16
C THR A 14 -9.05 7.26 -6.42
N GLY A 15 -9.35 7.89 -7.57
CA GLY A 15 -8.59 7.71 -8.80
C GLY A 15 -7.12 8.16 -8.69
N VAL A 16 -6.85 9.22 -7.92
CA VAL A 16 -5.47 9.65 -7.60
C VAL A 16 -4.75 8.59 -6.76
N PHE A 17 -5.40 8.04 -5.72
CA PHE A 17 -4.80 6.96 -4.93
C PHE A 17 -4.56 5.69 -5.75
N ALA A 18 -5.45 5.38 -6.70
CA ALA A 18 -5.24 4.29 -7.65
C ALA A 18 -4.02 4.53 -8.55
N THR A 19 -3.69 5.79 -8.85
CA THR A 19 -2.49 6.13 -9.61
C THR A 19 -1.21 5.85 -8.82
N PHE A 20 -1.19 6.15 -7.50
CA PHE A 20 -0.07 5.78 -6.63
C PHE A 20 0.08 4.25 -6.53
N ALA A 21 -1.01 3.54 -6.26
CA ALA A 21 -1.04 2.07 -6.17
C ALA A 21 -0.58 1.38 -7.47
N ARG A 22 -0.67 2.08 -8.61
CA ARG A 22 -0.26 1.60 -9.94
C ARG A 22 1.07 2.19 -10.39
N LEU A 23 1.91 2.61 -9.45
CA LEU A 23 3.27 3.11 -9.71
C LEU A 23 3.27 4.27 -10.73
N GLY A 24 2.31 5.18 -10.61
CA GLY A 24 2.20 6.40 -11.43
C GLY A 24 1.44 6.24 -12.74
N LYS A 25 0.89 5.04 -13.03
CA LYS A 25 0.04 4.80 -14.19
C LYS A 25 -1.38 5.24 -13.86
N LYS A 26 -1.85 6.29 -14.52
CA LYS A 26 -3.20 6.83 -14.31
C LYS A 26 -4.25 5.77 -14.65
N ALA A 27 -5.18 5.56 -13.73
CA ALA A 27 -6.33 4.70 -13.95
C ALA A 27 -7.55 5.53 -14.35
N LYS A 28 -8.24 5.12 -15.40
CA LYS A 28 -9.58 5.64 -15.71
C LYS A 28 -10.59 4.88 -14.86
N MET A 29 -11.43 5.61 -14.12
CA MET A 29 -12.59 5.00 -13.46
C MET A 29 -13.65 4.67 -14.51
N ILE A 30 -14.11 3.42 -14.49
CA ILE A 30 -15.09 2.89 -15.42
C ILE A 30 -16.23 2.30 -14.60
N TYR A 31 -17.45 2.78 -14.84
CA TYR A 31 -18.67 2.32 -14.16
C TYR A 31 -19.50 1.37 -15.02
N LEU A 32 -19.43 1.56 -16.35
CA LEU A 32 -20.12 0.72 -17.33
C LEU A 32 -19.15 -0.34 -17.82
N ARG A 33 -19.47 -1.60 -17.59
CA ARG A 33 -18.62 -2.70 -18.03
C ARG A 33 -18.82 -3.02 -19.52
N ARG A 34 -20.06 -3.12 -19.97
CA ARG A 34 -20.38 -3.52 -21.34
C ARG A 34 -21.75 -3.00 -21.74
N VAL A 35 -21.88 -2.59 -23.00
CA VAL A 35 -23.15 -2.18 -23.62
C VAL A 35 -23.39 -3.07 -24.82
N LEU A 36 -24.58 -3.66 -24.90
CA LEU A 36 -25.02 -4.54 -25.98
C LEU A 36 -26.22 -3.94 -26.70
N ASP A 37 -26.34 -4.16 -28.02
CA ASP A 37 -27.56 -3.87 -28.76
C ASP A 37 -28.62 -4.97 -28.56
N ARG A 38 -29.82 -4.79 -29.13
CA ARG A 38 -30.93 -5.76 -29.03
C ARG A 38 -30.60 -7.13 -29.66
N ASP A 39 -29.65 -7.17 -30.59
CA ASP A 39 -29.24 -8.37 -31.31
C ASP A 39 -28.05 -9.06 -30.58
N GLY A 40 -27.59 -8.50 -29.45
CA GLY A 40 -26.46 -9.01 -28.66
C GLY A 40 -25.09 -8.54 -29.14
N ARG A 41 -25.01 -7.59 -30.08
CA ARG A 41 -23.73 -7.04 -30.55
C ARG A 41 -23.14 -6.08 -29.53
N ILE A 42 -21.83 -6.14 -29.35
CA ILE A 42 -21.09 -5.27 -28.43
C ILE A 42 -20.98 -3.86 -29.02
N LEU A 43 -21.47 -2.87 -28.29
CA LEU A 43 -21.32 -1.45 -28.62
C LEU A 43 -20.18 -0.80 -27.83
N GLU A 44 -19.97 -1.24 -26.59
CA GLU A 44 -18.91 -0.78 -25.70
C GLU A 44 -18.49 -1.94 -24.80
N ASP A 45 -17.17 -2.10 -24.57
CA ASP A 45 -16.63 -3.15 -23.72
C ASP A 45 -15.40 -2.66 -22.96
N HIS A 46 -15.50 -2.75 -21.63
CA HIS A 46 -14.45 -2.46 -20.67
C HIS A 46 -14.14 -3.66 -19.79
N SER A 47 -14.42 -4.87 -20.28
CA SER A 47 -14.06 -6.11 -19.61
C SER A 47 -12.57 -6.12 -19.28
N SER A 48 -12.25 -6.70 -18.14
CA SER A 48 -10.87 -6.85 -17.66
C SER A 48 -10.51 -8.33 -17.63
N PHE A 49 -9.23 -8.64 -17.84
CA PHE A 49 -8.71 -9.99 -17.62
C PHE A 49 -9.02 -10.52 -16.20
N TYR A 50 -9.06 -9.62 -15.23
CA TYR A 50 -9.31 -9.93 -13.82
C TYR A 50 -10.80 -9.94 -13.45
N ASP A 51 -11.71 -9.72 -14.38
CA ASP A 51 -13.14 -9.72 -14.11
C ASP A 51 -13.65 -11.15 -13.88
N PRO A 52 -14.08 -11.51 -12.66
CA PRO A 52 -14.52 -12.87 -12.36
C PRO A 52 -15.89 -13.21 -12.97
N TRP A 53 -16.63 -12.21 -13.44
CA TRP A 53 -17.98 -12.37 -14.00
C TRP A 53 -17.98 -12.38 -15.53
N THR A 54 -16.80 -12.39 -16.16
CA THR A 54 -16.62 -12.50 -17.62
C THR A 54 -16.19 -13.93 -17.96
N GLU A 55 -16.69 -14.46 -19.07
CA GLU A 55 -16.21 -15.74 -19.61
C GLU A 55 -14.70 -15.70 -19.92
N LEU A 56 -14.03 -16.85 -19.81
CA LEU A 56 -12.57 -16.90 -19.95
C LEU A 56 -12.08 -16.33 -21.29
N ASP A 57 -12.77 -16.66 -22.39
CA ASP A 57 -12.39 -16.20 -23.73
C ASP A 57 -12.43 -14.67 -23.84
N ASP A 58 -13.48 -14.04 -23.32
CA ASP A 58 -13.63 -12.59 -23.28
C ASP A 58 -12.59 -11.94 -22.34
N ARG A 59 -12.24 -12.58 -21.23
CA ARG A 59 -11.15 -12.12 -20.32
C ARG A 59 -9.80 -12.15 -21.00
N VAL A 60 -9.51 -13.23 -21.73
CA VAL A 60 -8.27 -13.40 -22.49
C VAL A 60 -8.21 -12.34 -23.59
N ALA A 61 -9.29 -12.14 -24.35
CA ALA A 61 -9.36 -11.09 -25.38
C ALA A 61 -9.11 -9.69 -24.79
N ALA A 62 -9.73 -9.37 -23.64
CA ALA A 62 -9.48 -8.12 -22.92
C ALA A 62 -8.01 -7.98 -22.47
N GLY A 63 -7.41 -9.07 -21.97
CA GLY A 63 -5.99 -9.11 -21.61
C GLY A 63 -5.06 -8.85 -22.80
N TYR A 64 -5.37 -9.41 -23.97
CA TYR A 64 -4.62 -9.15 -25.20
C TYR A 64 -4.78 -7.70 -25.68
N SER A 65 -5.99 -7.15 -25.66
CA SER A 65 -6.24 -5.75 -26.02
C SER A 65 -5.43 -4.78 -25.13
N LYS A 66 -5.34 -5.08 -23.83
CA LYS A 66 -4.55 -4.33 -22.85
C LYS A 66 -3.06 -4.22 -23.18
N LEU A 67 -2.48 -5.14 -23.95
CA LEU A 67 -1.06 -5.07 -24.34
C LEU A 67 -0.77 -3.88 -25.27
N PHE A 68 -1.79 -3.38 -25.97
CA PHE A 68 -1.69 -2.25 -26.89
C PHE A 68 -2.20 -0.93 -26.28
N ASP A 69 -2.78 -0.99 -25.08
CA ASP A 69 -3.23 0.16 -24.30
C ASP A 69 -2.06 0.69 -23.46
N VAL A 70 -1.36 1.71 -23.97
CA VAL A 70 -0.26 2.36 -23.24
C VAL A 70 -0.86 3.31 -22.21
N PRO A 71 -0.79 3.01 -20.89
CA PRO A 71 -1.38 3.87 -19.88
C PRO A 71 -0.64 5.20 -19.80
N GLU A 72 -1.39 6.27 -19.53
CA GLU A 72 -0.81 7.59 -19.25
C GLU A 72 0.04 7.52 -17.96
N GLN A 73 1.36 7.70 -18.10
CA GLN A 73 2.29 7.74 -16.97
C GLN A 73 2.44 9.19 -16.49
N VAL A 74 1.93 9.50 -15.30
CA VAL A 74 1.89 10.88 -14.77
C VAL A 74 2.99 11.18 -13.76
N MET A 75 3.71 10.16 -13.28
CA MET A 75 4.90 10.28 -12.41
C MET A 75 5.82 9.07 -12.62
N THR A 76 7.07 9.11 -12.20
CA THR A 76 7.94 7.93 -12.30
C THR A 76 7.49 6.82 -11.34
N PRO A 77 7.72 5.54 -11.67
CA PRO A 77 7.45 4.42 -10.76
C PRO A 77 8.16 4.59 -9.42
N GLU A 78 9.41 5.06 -9.42
CA GLU A 78 10.20 5.29 -8.21
C GLU A 78 9.56 6.34 -7.30
N THR A 79 9.11 7.47 -7.85
CA THR A 79 8.42 8.51 -7.06
C THR A 79 7.10 8.00 -6.50
N ALA A 80 6.32 7.27 -7.30
CA ALA A 80 5.08 6.66 -6.83
C ALA A 80 5.33 5.64 -5.70
N PHE A 81 6.39 4.84 -5.81
CA PHE A 81 6.80 3.88 -4.79
C PHE A 81 7.22 4.58 -3.49
N LEU A 82 8.03 5.64 -3.56
CA LEU A 82 8.40 6.42 -2.37
C LEU A 82 7.16 7.04 -1.70
N MET A 83 6.22 7.56 -2.48
CA MET A 83 4.93 8.04 -1.95
C MET A 83 4.12 6.92 -1.27
N GLN A 84 4.13 5.72 -1.85
CA GLN A 84 3.48 4.54 -1.27
C GLN A 84 4.12 4.14 0.07
N GLN A 85 5.45 4.19 0.17
CA GLN A 85 6.17 3.92 1.42
C GLN A 85 5.81 4.93 2.51
N LEU A 86 5.82 6.23 2.20
CA LEU A 86 5.40 7.28 3.13
C LEU A 86 3.96 7.07 3.63
N MET A 87 3.05 6.70 2.74
CA MET A 87 1.66 6.39 3.10
C MET A 87 1.49 5.06 3.86
N ALA A 88 2.41 4.11 3.68
CA ALA A 88 2.44 2.88 4.46
C ALA A 88 2.82 3.17 5.92
N GLU A 89 3.77 4.07 6.16
CA GLU A 89 4.13 4.51 7.51
C GLU A 89 2.96 5.22 8.22
N VAL A 90 2.15 6.00 7.50
CA VAL A 90 0.90 6.59 8.06
C VAL A 90 -0.04 5.51 8.62
N CYS A 91 -0.04 4.32 8.00
CA CYS A 91 -0.92 3.20 8.35
C CYS A 91 -0.33 2.28 9.43
N LYS A 92 0.90 2.53 9.90
CA LYS A 92 1.51 1.85 11.03
C LYS A 92 1.34 2.68 12.31
N PRO A 93 1.05 2.08 13.48
CA PRO A 93 1.08 2.81 14.74
C PRO A 93 2.49 3.38 14.99
N PRO A 94 2.63 4.64 15.46
CA PRO A 94 1.58 5.54 15.96
C PRO A 94 0.98 6.50 14.92
N GLY A 95 1.14 6.24 13.62
CA GLY A 95 0.61 7.06 12.53
C GLY A 95 -0.91 7.29 12.60
N THR A 96 -1.39 8.36 11.98
CA THR A 96 -2.81 8.77 12.05
C THR A 96 -3.76 7.73 11.44
N GLY A 97 -3.27 6.91 10.50
CA GLY A 97 -3.97 5.77 9.92
C GLY A 97 -3.66 4.45 10.61
N GLY A 98 -2.96 4.43 11.74
CA GLY A 98 -2.39 3.23 12.38
C GLY A 98 -3.38 2.09 12.67
N ARG A 99 -4.69 2.39 12.80
CA ARG A 99 -5.74 1.37 12.93
C ARG A 99 -5.91 0.51 11.67
N ALA A 100 -5.46 0.98 10.50
CA ALA A 100 -5.47 0.21 9.26
C ALA A 100 -4.61 -1.07 9.35
N ALA A 101 -3.58 -1.09 10.22
CA ALA A 101 -2.77 -2.28 10.48
C ALA A 101 -3.59 -3.49 10.96
N ALA A 102 -4.79 -3.27 11.53
CA ALA A 102 -5.72 -4.34 11.92
C ALA A 102 -6.28 -5.12 10.71
N LEU A 103 -6.05 -4.65 9.47
CA LEU A 103 -6.34 -5.45 8.26
C LEU A 103 -5.44 -6.69 8.17
N GLY A 104 -4.26 -6.67 8.81
CA GLY A 104 -3.29 -7.77 8.77
C GLY A 104 -2.68 -8.02 7.39
N LYS A 105 -2.68 -6.99 6.53
CA LYS A 105 -2.16 -7.00 5.17
C LYS A 105 -1.37 -5.70 4.94
N PRO A 106 -0.41 -5.66 3.98
CA PRO A 106 0.27 -4.41 3.61
C PRO A 106 -0.74 -3.35 3.14
N VAL A 107 -0.70 -2.16 3.74
CA VAL A 107 -1.61 -1.05 3.46
C VAL A 107 -0.80 0.23 3.32
N ALA A 108 -1.17 1.05 2.34
CA ALA A 108 -0.79 2.44 2.26
C ALA A 108 -2.05 3.31 2.23
N GLY A 109 -2.02 4.45 2.91
CA GLY A 109 -3.19 5.33 2.95
C GLY A 109 -2.94 6.64 3.69
N LYS A 110 -3.98 7.45 3.74
CA LYS A 110 -3.94 8.77 4.37
C LYS A 110 -5.28 9.13 4.98
N THR A 111 -5.23 9.65 6.21
CA THR A 111 -6.36 10.34 6.84
C THR A 111 -6.48 11.77 6.32
N GLY A 112 -7.71 12.22 6.12
CA GLY A 112 -8.06 13.63 5.92
C GLY A 112 -9.11 14.05 6.94
N THR A 113 -8.99 15.27 7.44
CA THR A 113 -9.96 15.92 8.32
C THR A 113 -9.98 17.39 7.92
N THR A 114 -11.14 17.93 7.56
CA THR A 114 -11.26 19.36 7.24
C THR A 114 -11.24 20.21 8.51
N ASN A 115 -11.02 21.52 8.33
CA ASN A 115 -11.19 22.47 9.42
C ASN A 115 -12.60 22.37 10.01
N ASP A 116 -12.72 22.60 11.30
CA ASP A 116 -13.99 22.57 12.03
C ASP A 116 -14.76 21.23 11.96
N LEU A 117 -14.12 20.14 11.50
CA LEU A 117 -14.65 18.76 11.56
C LEU A 117 -15.92 18.53 10.73
N PHE A 118 -16.04 19.17 9.57
CA PHE A 118 -17.16 18.93 8.66
C PHE A 118 -17.00 17.67 7.81
N ASP A 119 -15.76 17.27 7.53
CA ASP A 119 -15.45 16.13 6.69
C ASP A 119 -14.39 15.24 7.34
N ALA A 120 -14.70 13.95 7.38
CA ALA A 120 -13.76 12.90 7.73
C ALA A 120 -13.48 12.03 6.51
N TRP A 121 -12.20 11.91 6.15
CA TRP A 121 -11.75 11.13 5.00
C TRP A 121 -10.75 10.06 5.41
N PHE A 122 -10.84 8.91 4.76
CA PHE A 122 -9.74 7.97 4.69
C PHE A 122 -9.67 7.38 3.29
N LEU A 123 -8.52 7.53 2.66
CA LEU A 123 -8.21 6.86 1.41
C LEU A 123 -7.04 5.93 1.64
N GLY A 124 -7.19 4.69 1.22
CA GLY A 124 -6.16 3.68 1.39
C GLY A 124 -6.28 2.59 0.36
N TYR A 125 -5.19 1.86 0.18
CA TYR A 125 -5.12 0.76 -0.75
C TYR A 125 -4.18 -0.34 -0.26
N THR A 126 -4.44 -1.50 -0.84
CA THR A 126 -3.55 -2.67 -0.86
C THR A 126 -3.06 -2.85 -2.31
N ARG A 127 -2.36 -3.94 -2.62
CA ARG A 127 -1.85 -4.20 -3.98
C ARG A 127 -2.97 -4.20 -5.03
N ASP A 128 -4.12 -4.77 -4.69
CA ASP A 128 -5.17 -5.05 -5.69
C ASP A 128 -6.41 -4.17 -5.58
N LEU A 129 -6.59 -3.47 -4.45
CA LEU A 129 -7.80 -2.70 -4.19
C LEU A 129 -7.50 -1.36 -3.51
N VAL A 130 -8.06 -0.30 -4.10
CA VAL A 130 -8.07 1.05 -3.58
C VAL A 130 -9.48 1.38 -3.12
N THR A 131 -9.62 2.03 -1.97
CA THR A 131 -10.91 2.45 -1.44
C THR A 131 -10.78 3.82 -0.78
N GLY A 132 -11.70 4.72 -1.13
CA GLY A 132 -11.87 6.00 -0.47
C GLY A 132 -13.19 6.03 0.29
N VAL A 133 -13.15 6.52 1.53
CA VAL A 133 -14.32 6.73 2.37
C VAL A 133 -14.36 8.19 2.80
N TRP A 134 -15.54 8.80 2.65
CA TRP A 134 -15.89 10.10 3.18
C TRP A 134 -17.09 9.97 4.11
N VAL A 135 -17.07 10.76 5.17
CA VAL A 135 -18.20 10.94 6.08
C VAL A 135 -18.36 12.43 6.34
N GLY A 136 -19.59 12.91 6.19
CA GLY A 136 -19.99 14.29 6.44
C GLY A 136 -21.51 14.42 6.30
N TYR A 137 -22.03 15.62 6.56
CA TYR A 137 -23.44 15.94 6.32
C TYR A 137 -23.63 16.46 4.90
N ASP A 138 -24.81 16.23 4.33
CA ASP A 138 -25.18 16.77 3.01
C ASP A 138 -25.25 18.30 3.02
N THR A 139 -25.59 18.89 4.16
CA THR A 139 -25.62 20.34 4.36
C THR A 139 -24.49 20.80 5.27
N TYR A 140 -23.81 21.87 4.86
CA TYR A 140 -22.70 22.48 5.62
C TYR A 140 -23.21 23.49 6.65
N GLU A 141 -24.26 23.12 7.40
CA GLU A 141 -24.89 24.01 8.39
C GLU A 141 -24.25 23.86 9.77
N ASN A 142 -23.91 22.64 10.15
CA ASN A 142 -23.32 22.33 11.45
C ASN A 142 -22.13 21.37 11.26
N PRO A 143 -21.05 21.55 12.02
CA PRO A 143 -19.97 20.59 12.04
C PRO A 143 -20.44 19.25 12.61
N MET A 144 -19.71 18.17 12.33
CA MET A 144 -19.88 16.94 13.08
C MET A 144 -19.35 17.10 14.51
N ASP A 145 -19.44 16.05 15.35
CA ASP A 145 -18.91 16.13 16.71
C ASP A 145 -17.37 16.17 16.76
N LYS A 146 -16.84 16.47 17.94
CA LYS A 146 -15.39 16.66 18.18
C LYS A 146 -14.51 15.44 17.89
N TYR A 147 -15.08 14.27 17.65
CA TYR A 147 -14.36 13.04 17.33
C TYR A 147 -14.35 12.72 15.83
N ALA A 148 -15.03 13.52 15.00
CA ALA A 148 -15.23 13.33 13.57
C ALA A 148 -13.97 13.57 12.72
N THR A 149 -12.95 12.75 12.97
CA THR A 149 -11.67 12.74 12.25
C THR A 149 -11.63 11.57 11.28
N GLY A 150 -10.79 11.67 10.25
CA GLY A 150 -10.57 10.57 9.30
C GLY A 150 -10.23 9.23 9.96
N GLY A 151 -9.43 9.24 11.03
CA GLY A 151 -9.03 8.02 11.75
C GLY A 151 -10.11 7.41 12.66
N HIS A 152 -11.14 8.17 13.02
CA HIS A 152 -12.21 7.71 13.91
C HIS A 152 -13.54 7.42 13.18
N TYR A 153 -13.83 8.12 12.08
CA TYR A 153 -15.11 7.99 11.36
C TYR A 153 -14.92 7.21 10.04
N ALA A 154 -14.06 7.70 9.15
CA ALA A 154 -13.89 7.10 7.83
C ALA A 154 -13.07 5.80 7.86
N LEU A 155 -11.97 5.76 8.62
CA LEU A 155 -11.07 4.61 8.66
C LEU A 155 -11.75 3.31 9.17
N PRO A 156 -12.59 3.30 10.22
CA PRO A 156 -13.27 2.07 10.62
C PRO A 156 -14.21 1.49 9.54
N ILE A 157 -14.90 2.36 8.79
CA ILE A 157 -15.74 1.95 7.65
C ILE A 157 -14.87 1.35 6.54
N TRP A 158 -13.75 2.01 6.22
CA TRP A 158 -12.78 1.50 5.25
C TRP A 158 -12.25 0.13 5.67
N LEU A 159 -11.91 -0.05 6.94
CA LEU A 159 -11.37 -1.30 7.46
C LEU A 159 -12.39 -2.44 7.38
N ASP A 160 -13.63 -2.22 7.80
CA ASP A 160 -14.71 -3.22 7.72
C ASP A 160 -14.96 -3.67 6.28
N TYR A 161 -15.01 -2.72 5.34
CA TYR A 161 -15.15 -3.02 3.92
C TYR A 161 -13.97 -3.83 3.39
N MET A 162 -12.74 -3.37 3.63
CA MET A 162 -11.53 -4.01 3.09
C MET A 162 -11.31 -5.42 3.67
N GLN A 163 -11.66 -5.66 4.94
CA GLN A 163 -11.62 -6.99 5.54
C GLN A 163 -12.53 -7.99 4.81
N LYS A 164 -13.73 -7.55 4.41
CA LYS A 164 -14.68 -8.37 3.66
C LYS A 164 -14.25 -8.53 2.20
N ALA A 165 -13.86 -7.43 1.55
CA ALA A 165 -13.49 -7.41 0.14
C ALA A 165 -12.24 -8.24 -0.15
N LEU A 166 -11.25 -8.25 0.75
CA LEU A 166 -9.99 -8.98 0.58
C LEU A 166 -9.99 -10.36 1.26
N LYS A 167 -11.15 -10.85 1.69
CA LYS A 167 -11.26 -12.17 2.31
C LYS A 167 -10.82 -13.26 1.33
N GLY A 168 -9.81 -14.03 1.70
CA GLY A 168 -9.24 -15.08 0.85
C GLY A 168 -8.34 -14.58 -0.29
N MET A 169 -8.12 -13.26 -0.40
CA MET A 169 -7.20 -12.69 -1.38
C MET A 169 -5.82 -12.50 -0.73
N PRO A 170 -4.76 -13.17 -1.22
CA PRO A 170 -3.41 -12.92 -0.77
C PRO A 170 -3.03 -11.47 -1.12
N GLN A 171 -2.40 -10.75 -0.20
CA GLN A 171 -1.86 -9.42 -0.46
C GLN A 171 -0.38 -9.47 -0.12
N GLY A 172 0.46 -9.40 -1.16
CA GLY A 172 1.90 -9.34 -1.00
C GLY A 172 2.39 -7.95 -0.59
N ASP A 173 3.65 -7.87 -0.19
CA ASP A 173 4.31 -6.61 0.10
C ASP A 173 4.39 -5.72 -1.15
N PHE A 174 4.63 -4.43 -0.89
CA PHE A 174 4.89 -3.46 -1.92
C PHE A 174 6.31 -3.66 -2.49
N GLU A 175 6.38 -4.05 -3.76
CA GLU A 175 7.65 -4.34 -4.43
C GLU A 175 8.27 -3.07 -5.04
N ALA A 176 9.58 -2.91 -4.85
CA ALA A 176 10.32 -1.82 -5.46
C ALA A 176 10.29 -1.94 -7.00
N PRO A 177 10.01 -0.84 -7.74
CA PRO A 177 9.82 -0.90 -9.18
C PRO A 177 11.12 -1.06 -9.98
N SER A 178 12.27 -0.77 -9.37
CA SER A 178 13.58 -0.87 -10.02
C SER A 178 14.73 -0.87 -9.01
N GLU A 179 15.92 -1.27 -9.48
CA GLU A 179 17.20 -1.21 -8.76
C GLU A 179 17.65 0.24 -8.41
N LYS A 180 16.89 1.26 -8.84
CA LYS A 180 17.13 2.65 -8.45
C LYS A 180 16.58 2.95 -7.06
N ILE A 181 15.76 2.06 -6.48
CA ILE A 181 15.37 2.17 -5.08
C ILE A 181 16.40 1.42 -4.23
N VAL A 182 16.97 2.12 -3.26
CA VAL A 182 17.90 1.56 -2.27
C VAL A 182 17.29 1.66 -0.88
N TRP A 183 17.57 0.67 -0.04
CA TRP A 183 17.10 0.64 1.33
C TRP A 183 18.25 0.95 2.28
N VAL A 184 18.02 1.87 3.20
CA VAL A 184 19.05 2.36 4.12
C VAL A 184 18.46 2.40 5.53
N ASN A 185 19.22 1.88 6.49
CA ASN A 185 18.88 2.06 7.90
C ASN A 185 19.23 3.48 8.31
N ILE A 186 18.24 4.19 8.85
CA ILE A 186 18.39 5.55 9.35
C ILE A 186 18.08 5.63 10.83
N ASP A 187 18.64 6.65 11.48
CA ASP A 187 18.22 7.07 12.81
C ASP A 187 16.97 7.95 12.67
N GLY A 188 15.87 7.52 13.32
CA GLY A 188 14.57 8.19 13.21
C GLY A 188 14.54 9.62 13.80
N ASP A 189 15.48 9.98 14.68
CA ASP A 189 15.53 11.31 15.29
C ASP A 189 16.33 12.29 14.42
N THR A 190 17.36 11.82 13.72
CA THR A 190 18.27 12.69 12.95
C THR A 190 18.02 12.67 11.45
N GLY A 191 17.41 11.59 10.93
CA GLY A 191 17.27 11.35 9.49
C GLY A 191 18.58 10.99 8.78
N LEU A 192 19.68 10.82 9.51
CA LEU A 192 20.97 10.35 8.99
C LEU A 192 21.04 8.83 9.01
N ARG A 193 22.08 8.26 8.38
CA ARG A 193 22.34 6.82 8.45
C ARG A 193 22.50 6.38 9.91
N ALA A 194 21.89 5.24 10.22
CA ALA A 194 21.99 4.64 11.55
C ALA A 194 23.44 4.25 11.84
N THR A 195 23.89 4.54 13.06
CA THR A 195 25.21 4.17 13.55
C THR A 195 25.12 2.96 14.48
N ALA A 196 26.25 2.51 15.03
CA ALA A 196 26.26 1.43 16.01
C ALA A 196 25.52 1.81 17.31
N GLU A 197 25.35 3.11 17.58
CA GLU A 197 24.68 3.66 18.74
C GLU A 197 23.17 3.84 18.54
N THR A 198 22.69 3.80 17.29
CA THR A 198 21.26 3.94 16.97
C THR A 198 20.48 2.74 17.52
N ARG A 199 19.61 3.00 18.49
CA ARG A 199 18.87 1.95 19.20
C ARG A 199 17.75 1.31 18.39
N GLN A 200 17.07 2.11 17.57
CA GLN A 200 15.92 1.69 16.77
C GLN A 200 16.09 2.20 15.33
N PRO A 201 16.99 1.58 14.56
CA PRO A 201 17.14 1.94 13.16
C PRO A 201 15.85 1.66 12.40
N ILE A 202 15.47 2.59 11.52
CA ILE A 202 14.31 2.45 10.65
C ILE A 202 14.83 2.20 9.24
N LEU A 203 14.34 1.14 8.60
CA LEU A 203 14.68 0.85 7.22
C LEU A 203 13.82 1.71 6.29
N GLU A 204 14.45 2.65 5.59
CA GLU A 204 13.77 3.59 4.68
C GLU A 204 14.21 3.41 3.24
N ALA A 205 13.29 3.69 2.32
CA ALA A 205 13.54 3.63 0.89
C ALA A 205 13.99 4.99 0.35
N TYR A 206 15.03 4.99 -0.48
CA TYR A 206 15.54 6.18 -1.15
C TYR A 206 15.69 5.93 -2.65
N LEU A 207 15.55 7.01 -3.43
CA LEU A 207 16.09 7.00 -4.79
C LEU A 207 17.62 7.01 -4.71
N LYS A 208 18.29 6.12 -5.43
CA LYS A 208 19.74 6.00 -5.46
C LYS A 208 20.41 7.33 -5.78
N GLY A 209 21.34 7.75 -4.92
CA GLY A 209 22.02 9.03 -4.94
C GLY A 209 21.37 10.11 -4.05
N ASN A 210 20.17 9.84 -3.50
CA ASN A 210 19.46 10.77 -2.61
C ASN A 210 19.41 10.27 -1.16
N GLU A 211 19.98 9.10 -0.87
CA GLU A 211 20.14 8.61 0.50
C GLU A 211 21.10 9.47 1.32
N PRO A 212 20.95 9.51 2.66
CA PRO A 212 21.86 10.28 3.51
C PRO A 212 23.31 9.82 3.29
N ALA A 213 24.25 10.77 3.34
CA ALA A 213 25.66 10.52 3.09
C ALA A 213 26.20 9.47 4.08
N ASP A 214 27.12 8.63 3.58
CA ASP A 214 27.88 7.70 4.41
C ASP A 214 29.09 8.45 4.99
N ASP A 215 28.95 8.92 6.21
CA ASP A 215 29.99 9.62 6.97
C ASP A 215 30.97 8.65 7.66
N GLY A 216 30.95 7.37 7.29
CA GLY A 216 31.84 6.33 7.81
C GLY A 216 31.25 5.55 8.99
N ALA A 217 29.98 5.76 9.32
CA ALA A 217 29.27 4.91 10.26
C ALA A 217 28.89 3.58 9.58
N VAL A 218 29.66 2.54 9.86
CA VAL A 218 29.40 1.17 9.38
C VAL A 218 28.05 0.68 9.96
N ALA A 219 26.99 0.77 9.17
CA ALA A 219 25.74 0.10 9.48
C ALA A 219 25.96 -1.42 9.35
N THR A 220 25.76 -2.14 10.45
CA THR A 220 25.62 -3.60 10.40
C THR A 220 24.29 -3.92 9.71
N ALA A 221 24.33 -4.74 8.66
CA ALA A 221 23.14 -5.11 7.90
C ALA A 221 22.14 -5.90 8.77
N PRO A 222 20.86 -5.50 8.85
CA PRO A 222 19.80 -6.36 9.32
C PRO A 222 19.02 -6.93 8.12
N GLY A 223 19.02 -8.26 7.93
CA GLY A 223 18.05 -8.89 7.03
C GLY A 223 18.45 -10.15 6.28
N GLN A 224 19.73 -10.58 6.27
CA GLN A 224 20.01 -11.97 5.92
C GLN A 224 19.90 -12.84 7.18
N PRO A 225 19.05 -13.89 7.20
CA PRO A 225 19.00 -14.79 8.34
C PRO A 225 20.41 -15.35 8.59
N LEU A 226 20.90 -15.20 9.82
CA LEU A 226 22.17 -15.79 10.25
C LEU A 226 22.15 -17.29 9.89
N PRO A 227 23.21 -17.85 9.29
CA PRO A 227 23.31 -19.29 9.13
C PRO A 227 23.14 -19.91 10.50
N GLN A 228 22.10 -20.74 10.67
CA GLN A 228 21.94 -21.51 11.88
C GLN A 228 23.24 -22.29 12.08
N LYS A 229 23.92 -22.07 13.21
CA LYS A 229 24.96 -23.00 13.65
C LYS A 229 24.27 -24.35 13.72
N GLN A 230 24.62 -25.26 12.80
CA GLN A 230 24.26 -26.65 12.91
C GLN A 230 24.79 -27.11 14.28
N GLY A 231 23.87 -27.24 15.24
CA GLY A 231 24.15 -28.04 16.43
C GLY A 231 24.53 -29.44 15.97
N PRO A 232 25.34 -30.17 16.75
CA PRO A 232 25.74 -31.51 16.37
C PRO A 232 24.51 -32.34 16.00
N ASP A 233 24.62 -33.03 14.88
CA ASP A 233 23.57 -33.82 14.26
C ASP A 233 22.95 -34.76 15.30
N ALA A 234 21.62 -34.87 15.34
CA ALA A 234 20.90 -35.70 16.32
C ALA A 234 21.30 -37.19 16.21
N ALA A 235 21.88 -37.60 15.06
CA ALA A 235 22.49 -38.91 14.88
C ALA A 235 23.81 -39.11 15.68
N GLN A 236 24.55 -38.03 15.98
CA GLN A 236 25.80 -38.09 16.74
C GLN A 236 25.60 -38.03 18.26
N ALA A 237 24.48 -37.46 18.73
CA ALA A 237 24.12 -37.46 20.15
C ALA A 237 23.65 -38.84 20.66
N ALA A 238 23.04 -39.66 19.78
CA ALA A 238 22.59 -41.01 20.13
C ALA A 238 23.76 -42.01 20.27
N ASP A 239 24.83 -41.88 19.49
CA ASP A 239 26.00 -42.79 19.55
C ASP A 239 26.91 -42.50 20.76
N GLN A 240 26.88 -41.27 21.31
CA GLN A 240 27.62 -40.92 22.52
C GLN A 240 26.94 -41.39 23.82
N MET A 241 25.62 -41.59 23.83
CA MET A 241 24.91 -42.10 25.02
C MET A 241 24.97 -43.63 25.16
N LEU A 242 25.24 -44.38 24.09
CA LEU A 242 25.38 -45.84 24.13
C LEU A 242 26.80 -46.34 24.44
N LYS A 243 27.83 -45.47 24.39
CA LYS A 243 29.24 -45.83 24.64
C LYS A 243 29.78 -45.35 26.00
N GLY A 244 28.92 -44.76 26.84
CA GLY A 244 29.27 -44.16 28.14
C GLY A 244 28.78 -44.93 29.38
N GLY A 245 28.89 -46.26 29.36
CA GLY A 245 29.05 -47.18 30.51
C GLY A 245 28.19 -47.02 31.79
N LEU A 246 27.25 -47.95 31.97
CA LEU A 246 27.28 -49.02 32.99
C LEU A 246 26.41 -50.20 32.53
#